data_AF-A0A5C3KPJ5-F1
#
_entry.id   AF-A0A5C3KPJ5-F1
#
_cell.length_a   1.000
_cell.length_b   1.000
_cell.length_c   1.000
_cell.angle_alpha   90.00
_cell.angle_beta   90.00
_cell.angle_gamma   90.00
#
_symmetry.space_group_name_H-M   'P 1'
#
loop_
_entity.id
_entity.type
_entity.pdbx_description
1 polymer ?
#
loop_
_entity_poly.entity_id
_entity_poly.type
_entity_poly.pdbx_seq_one_letter_code
_entity_poly.pdbx_strand_id
1 'polypeptide(L)'
;MLKEEKQDLDDLNKRMNELNAIFKLGKDLHKRLEPHSDLHKCRDLDGLKTAVIEVEELGKRVPSGVSEIGLHLDLSIKAIVKEKPPTKAPVQPDLNVEEDIVDDEDRTWTITMYTINF
;
A
#
# COMPACT_ATOMS: atom_id res chain seq x y z
N MET A 1 -34.18 3.33 39.03
CA MET A 1 -34.28 4.59 38.26
C MET A 1 -32.95 5.34 38.26
N LEU A 2 -32.65 6.31 39.15
CA LEU A 2 -31.38 7.09 39.05
C LEU A 2 -30.06 6.27 39.08
N LYS A 3 -30.00 5.18 39.86
CA LYS A 3 -28.81 4.31 39.91
C LYS A 3 -28.62 3.46 38.65
N GLU A 4 -29.72 3.11 38.01
CA GLU A 4 -29.77 2.24 36.83
C GLU A 4 -29.39 3.04 35.58
N GLU A 5 -29.94 4.24 35.42
CA GLU A 5 -29.54 5.19 34.37
C GLU A 5 -28.04 5.56 34.44
N LYS A 6 -27.50 5.72 35.66
CA LYS A 6 -26.06 5.96 35.84
C LYS A 6 -25.22 4.77 35.39
N GLN A 7 -25.65 3.56 35.71
CA GLN A 7 -24.95 2.33 35.30
C GLN A 7 -24.98 2.17 33.78
N ASP A 8 -26.12 2.42 33.14
CA ASP A 8 -26.25 2.37 31.68
C ASP A 8 -25.34 3.39 30.98
N LEU A 9 -25.21 4.58 31.55
CA LEU A 9 -24.31 5.62 31.04
C LEU A 9 -22.84 5.22 31.18
N ASP A 10 -22.46 4.64 32.31
CA ASP A 10 -21.11 4.16 32.57
C ASP A 10 -20.75 3.01 31.59
N ASP A 11 -21.68 2.08 31.36
CA ASP A 11 -21.51 0.98 30.40
C ASP A 11 -21.41 1.47 28.95
N LEU A 12 -22.23 2.46 28.57
CA LEU A 12 -22.15 3.09 27.24
C LEU A 12 -20.81 3.79 27.03
N ASN A 13 -20.36 4.56 28.02
CA ASN A 13 -19.07 5.25 27.97
C ASN A 13 -17.91 4.26 27.85
N LYS A 14 -17.98 3.12 28.55
CA LYS A 14 -17.01 2.03 28.43
C LYS A 14 -16.96 1.47 27.01
N ARG A 15 -18.12 1.13 26.42
CA ARG A 15 -18.21 0.64 25.04
C ARG A 15 -17.68 1.66 24.02
N MET A 16 -17.99 2.94 24.20
CA MET A 16 -17.49 4.02 23.35
C MET A 16 -15.95 4.12 23.41
N ASN A 17 -15.37 4.02 24.60
CA ASN A 17 -13.92 4.04 24.79
C ASN A 17 -13.24 2.83 24.14
N GLU A 18 -13.84 1.65 24.26
CA GLU A 18 -13.36 0.42 23.61
C GLU A 18 -13.39 0.54 22.08
N LEU A 19 -14.48 1.06 21.50
CA LEU A 19 -14.58 1.33 20.06
C LEU A 19 -13.53 2.34 19.60
N ASN A 20 -13.34 3.44 20.34
CA ASN A 20 -12.31 4.43 20.03
C ASN A 20 -10.90 3.82 20.05
N ALA A 21 -10.62 2.89 20.97
CA ALA A 21 -9.35 2.20 21.02
C ALA A 21 -9.15 1.29 19.79
N ILE A 22 -10.18 0.55 19.38
CA ILE A 22 -10.17 -0.27 18.15
C ILE A 22 -9.89 0.59 16.92
N PHE A 23 -10.57 1.73 16.76
CA PHE A 23 -10.34 2.63 15.63
C PHE A 23 -8.93 3.22 15.59
N LYS A 24 -8.38 3.62 16.75
CA LYS A 24 -7.01 4.12 16.83
C LYS A 24 -6.00 3.05 16.41
N LEU A 25 -6.13 1.84 16.97
CA LEU A 25 -5.27 0.72 16.63
C LEU A 25 -5.34 0.38 15.14
N GLY A 26 -6.53 0.33 14.56
CA GLY A 26 -6.72 0.11 13.13
C GLY A 26 -6.06 1.17 12.26
N LYS A 27 -6.17 2.46 12.63
CA LYS A 27 -5.53 3.56 11.90
C LYS A 27 -4.00 3.49 11.97
N ASP A 28 -3.46 3.14 13.12
CA ASP A 28 -2.01 3.04 13.32
C ASP A 28 -1.43 1.84 12.57
N LEU A 29 -2.12 0.69 12.61
CA LEU A 29 -1.77 -0.49 11.82
C LEU A 29 -1.82 -0.21 10.32
N HIS A 30 -2.87 0.46 9.83
CA HIS A 30 -2.96 0.85 8.43
C HIS A 30 -1.72 1.64 7.99
N LYS A 31 -1.34 2.69 8.74
CA LYS A 31 -0.16 3.50 8.43
C LYS A 31 1.14 2.70 8.46
N ARG A 32 1.30 1.82 9.46
CA ARG A 32 2.48 0.94 9.57
C ARG A 32 2.58 -0.05 8.41
N LEU A 33 1.44 -0.49 7.88
CA LEU A 33 1.36 -1.47 6.80
C LEU A 33 1.24 -0.85 5.40
N GLU A 34 1.19 0.48 5.28
CA GLU A 34 1.18 1.15 3.98
C GLU A 34 2.43 0.77 3.17
N PRO A 35 2.35 0.59 1.84
CA PRO A 35 3.48 0.15 1.02
C PRO A 35 4.73 1.05 1.11
N HIS A 36 4.55 2.32 1.48
CA HIS A 36 5.62 3.31 1.63
C HIS A 36 6.23 3.36 3.05
N SER A 37 5.72 2.57 3.98
CA SER A 37 6.27 2.44 5.33
C SER A 37 7.63 1.75 5.31
N ASP A 38 8.41 1.99 6.37
CA ASP A 38 9.75 1.41 6.50
C ASP A 38 9.71 -0.11 6.65
N LEU A 39 8.61 -0.69 7.16
CA LEU A 39 8.42 -2.15 7.25
C LEU A 39 8.56 -2.81 5.88
N HIS A 40 7.96 -2.22 4.84
CA HIS A 40 8.05 -2.75 3.47
C HIS A 40 9.34 -2.36 2.77
N LYS A 41 9.83 -1.13 2.96
CA LYS A 41 11.08 -0.64 2.34
C LYS A 41 12.30 -1.44 2.80
N CYS A 42 12.41 -1.68 4.10
CA CYS A 42 13.51 -2.43 4.70
C CYS A 42 13.29 -3.95 4.65
N ARG A 43 12.12 -4.40 4.18
CA ARG A 43 11.69 -5.81 4.20
C ARG A 43 11.87 -6.41 5.60
N ASP A 44 11.40 -5.69 6.61
CA ASP A 44 11.42 -6.17 8.00
C ASP A 44 10.37 -7.27 8.17
N LEU A 45 10.79 -8.52 7.92
CA LEU A 45 9.90 -9.68 7.95
C LEU A 45 9.33 -9.93 9.35
N ASP A 46 10.07 -9.63 10.41
CA ASP A 46 9.62 -9.86 11.78
C ASP A 46 8.63 -8.77 12.22
N GLY A 47 8.88 -7.51 11.85
CA GLY A 47 7.93 -6.42 12.00
C GLY A 47 6.64 -6.65 11.22
N LEU A 48 6.74 -7.16 9.99
CA LEU A 48 5.57 -7.50 9.16
C LEU A 48 4.75 -8.66 9.77
N LYS A 49 5.40 -9.74 10.24
CA LYS A 49 4.69 -10.83 10.95
C LYS A 49 3.97 -10.33 12.20
N THR A 50 4.64 -9.49 12.99
CA THR A 50 4.06 -8.89 14.20
C THR A 50 2.83 -8.05 13.86
N ALA A 51 2.94 -7.18 12.85
CA ALA A 51 1.82 -6.36 12.41
C ALA A 51 0.64 -7.18 11.90
N VAL A 52 0.87 -8.35 11.29
CA VAL A 52 -0.20 -9.26 10.89
C VAL A 52 -0.93 -9.88 12.09
N ILE A 53 -0.21 -10.29 13.14
CA ILE A 53 -0.82 -10.79 14.38
C ILE A 53 -1.69 -9.70 15.00
N GLU A 54 -1.21 -8.46 15.04
CA GLU A 54 -1.99 -7.32 15.56
C GLU A 54 -3.26 -7.06 14.75
N VAL A 55 -3.25 -7.22 13.42
CA VAL A 55 -4.46 -7.13 12.57
C VAL A 55 -5.44 -8.28 12.85
N GLU A 56 -4.93 -9.50 13.07
CA GLU A 56 -5.77 -10.64 13.45
C GLU A 56 -6.47 -10.41 14.80
N GLU A 57 -5.72 -9.92 15.80
CA GLU A 57 -6.27 -9.55 17.10
C GLU A 57 -7.29 -8.42 17.00
N LEU A 58 -7.03 -7.42 16.17
CA LEU A 58 -7.98 -6.34 15.89
C LEU A 58 -9.28 -6.91 15.30
N GLY A 59 -9.18 -7.82 14.32
CA GLY A 59 -10.33 -8.49 13.70
C GLY A 59 -11.21 -9.24 14.69
N LYS A 60 -10.62 -9.88 15.70
CA LYS A 60 -11.35 -10.57 16.80
C LYS A 60 -12.11 -9.61 17.71
N ARG A 61 -11.69 -8.34 17.79
CA ARG A 61 -12.30 -7.31 18.67
C ARG A 61 -13.41 -6.51 17.97
N VAL A 62 -13.49 -6.57 16.64
CA VAL A 62 -14.56 -5.92 15.88
C VAL A 62 -15.85 -6.73 16.05
N PRO A 63 -16.98 -6.10 16.42
CA PRO A 63 -18.29 -6.77 16.51
C PRO A 63 -18.62 -7.49 15.19
N SER A 64 -19.10 -8.73 15.29
CA SER A 64 -19.20 -9.69 14.18
C SER A 64 -19.86 -9.12 12.92
N GLY A 65 -19.06 -8.89 11.88
CA GLY A 65 -19.55 -8.49 10.57
C GLY A 65 -18.63 -8.82 9.40
N VAL A 66 -17.47 -9.45 9.63
CA VAL A 66 -16.45 -9.56 8.57
C VAL A 66 -15.87 -10.97 8.47
N SER A 67 -16.66 -11.86 7.88
CA SER A 67 -16.22 -13.21 7.48
C SER A 67 -15.04 -13.16 6.49
N GLU A 68 -14.81 -12.03 5.83
CA GLU A 68 -13.80 -11.86 4.78
C GLU A 68 -12.40 -11.51 5.31
N ILE A 69 -12.27 -11.00 6.54
CA ILE A 69 -10.96 -10.58 7.10
C ILE A 69 -10.00 -11.77 7.21
N GLY A 70 -10.50 -12.94 7.64
CA GLY A 70 -9.67 -14.14 7.79
C GLY A 70 -9.04 -14.59 6.47
N LEU A 71 -9.80 -14.57 5.38
CA LEU A 71 -9.29 -14.95 4.05
C LEU A 71 -8.21 -13.98 3.55
N HIS A 72 -8.40 -12.68 3.74
CA HIS A 72 -7.43 -11.66 3.32
C HIS A 72 -6.14 -11.70 4.17
N LEU A 73 -6.26 -12.02 5.46
CA LEU A 73 -5.12 -12.21 6.36
C LEU A 73 -4.25 -13.39 5.94
N ASP A 74 -4.86 -14.56 5.67
CA ASP A 74 -4.14 -15.75 5.22
C ASP A 74 -3.37 -15.51 3.90
N LEU A 75 -3.99 -14.80 2.96
CA LEU A 75 -3.34 -14.40 1.70
C LEU A 75 -2.16 -13.47 1.97
N SER A 76 -2.31 -12.52 2.90
CA SER A 76 -1.27 -11.55 3.25
C SER A 76 -0.06 -12.23 3.91
N ILE A 77 -0.28 -13.17 4.84
CA ILE A 77 0.79 -13.96 5.46
C ILE A 77 1.59 -14.71 4.40
N LYS A 78 0.89 -15.40 3.49
CA LYS A 78 1.54 -16.15 2.40
C LYS A 78 2.35 -15.25 1.48
N ALA A 79 1.87 -14.04 1.21
CA ALA A 79 2.60 -13.05 0.41
C ALA A 79 3.86 -12.51 1.09
N ILE A 80 3.83 -12.29 2.41
CA ILE A 80 4.99 -11.81 3.19
C ILE A 80 6.11 -12.86 3.24
N VAL A 81 5.75 -14.13 3.43
CA VAL A 81 6.72 -15.23 3.57
C VAL A 81 7.35 -15.60 2.22
N LYS A 82 6.67 -15.34 1.10
CA LYS A 82 7.21 -15.65 -0.23
C LYS A 82 8.41 -14.75 -0.51
N GLU A 83 9.58 -15.37 -0.71
CA GLU A 83 10.76 -14.63 -1.15
C GLU A 83 10.47 -13.93 -2.48
N LYS A 84 10.72 -12.61 -2.50
CA LYS A 84 10.63 -11.86 -3.75
C LYS A 84 11.68 -12.47 -4.70
N PRO A 85 11.28 -13.04 -5.84
CA PRO A 85 12.27 -13.48 -6.82
C PRO A 85 13.17 -12.28 -7.15
N PRO A 86 14.48 -12.50 -7.34
CA PRO A 86 15.39 -11.41 -7.66
C PRO A 86 14.77 -10.61 -8.80
N THR A 87 14.62 -9.30 -8.59
CA THR A 87 14.13 -8.38 -9.60
C THR A 87 15.05 -8.58 -10.79
N LYS A 88 14.58 -9.29 -11.82
CA LYS A 88 15.30 -9.36 -13.09
C LYS A 88 15.57 -7.90 -13.45
N ALA A 89 16.83 -7.57 -13.72
CA ALA A 89 17.20 -6.21 -14.09
C ALA A 89 16.17 -5.71 -15.10
N PRO A 90 15.63 -4.49 -14.95
CA PRO A 90 14.75 -3.94 -15.96
C PRO A 90 15.51 -4.06 -17.27
N VAL A 91 14.97 -4.88 -18.19
CA VAL A 91 15.48 -4.93 -19.56
C VAL A 91 15.26 -3.52 -20.06
N GLN A 92 16.32 -2.72 -20.08
CA GLN A 92 16.28 -1.43 -20.73
C GLN A 92 15.86 -1.75 -22.17
N PRO A 93 14.76 -1.17 -22.69
CA PRO A 93 14.47 -1.32 -24.10
C PRO A 93 15.70 -0.82 -24.87
N ASP A 94 16.27 -1.66 -25.73
CA ASP A 94 17.41 -1.30 -26.56
C ASP A 94 17.00 -0.08 -27.40
N LEU A 95 17.50 1.09 -27.00
CA LEU A 95 17.34 2.32 -27.76
C LEU A 95 18.36 2.25 -28.90
N ASN A 96 17.98 1.63 -30.02
CA ASN A 96 18.78 1.65 -31.24
C ASN A 96 18.74 3.06 -31.85
N VAL A 97 19.46 4.00 -31.24
CA VAL A 97 19.85 5.26 -31.89
C VAL A 97 21.08 4.94 -32.73
N GLU A 98 20.84 4.50 -33.96
CA GLU A 98 21.87 4.56 -35.00
C GLU A 98 22.24 6.04 -35.16
N GLU A 99 23.40 6.40 -34.61
CA GLU A 99 24.11 7.64 -34.89
C GLU A 99 24.48 7.65 -36.38
N ASP A 100 23.58 8.10 -37.24
CA ASP A 100 23.92 8.53 -38.60
C ASP A 100 24.59 9.92 -38.50
N ILE A 101 25.81 9.94 -37.96
CA ILE A 101 26.74 11.04 -38.19
C ILE A 101 27.37 10.79 -39.56
N VAL A 102 26.68 11.26 -40.60
CA VAL A 102 27.29 11.40 -41.92
C VAL A 102 27.85 12.82 -42.00
N ASP A 103 29.16 12.91 -41.82
CA ASP A 103 29.95 14.09 -42.18
C ASP A 103 29.98 14.15 -43.71
N ASP A 104 29.17 15.04 -44.30
CA ASP A 104 29.35 15.43 -45.69
C ASP A 104 29.02 16.93 -45.83
N GLU A 105 30.07 17.67 -46.18
CA GLU A 105 30.05 19.10 -46.48
C GLU A 105 29.04 19.44 -47.58
N ASP A 106 28.59 20.70 -47.57
CA ASP A 106 27.87 21.36 -48.66
C ASP A 106 26.46 20.86 -49.00
N ARG A 107 25.46 21.36 -48.26
CA ARG A 107 24.15 21.70 -48.87
C ARG A 107 23.43 22.82 -48.12
N THR A 108 23.36 23.96 -48.79
CA THR A 108 22.52 25.12 -48.49
C THR A 108 21.12 24.71 -48.04
N TRP A 109 20.69 25.19 -46.88
CA TRP A 109 19.36 24.98 -46.33
C TRP A 109 18.30 25.62 -47.25
N THR A 110 17.54 24.83 -47.99
CA THR A 110 16.27 25.28 -48.59
C THR A 110 15.12 24.76 -47.74
N ILE A 111 14.68 25.60 -46.80
CA ILE A 111 13.46 25.34 -46.02
C ILE A 111 12.28 25.38 -46.99
N THR A 112 11.71 24.21 -47.29
CA THR A 112 10.46 24.12 -48.04
C THR A 112 9.32 24.21 -47.03
N MET A 113 8.67 25.37 -46.92
CA MET A 113 7.46 25.52 -46.12
C MET A 113 6.29 24.81 -46.80
N TYR A 114 5.73 23.79 -46.17
CA TYR A 114 4.45 23.23 -46.59
C TYR A 114 3.29 24.05 -46.01
N THR A 115 2.46 24.59 -46.91
CA THR A 115 1.19 25.26 -46.61
C THR A 115 0.18 24.25 -46.04
N ILE A 116 -0.30 24.51 -44.83
CA ILE A 116 -1.40 23.78 -44.20
C ILE A 116 -2.71 24.26 -44.83
N ASN A 117 -3.44 23.38 -45.51
CA ASN A 117 -4.82 23.62 -45.89
C ASN A 117 -5.76 23.02 -44.83
N PHE A 118 -6.73 23.82 -44.39
CA PHE A 118 -7.88 23.39 -43.57
C PHE A 118 -8.90 22.64 -44.41
#